data_AF-A0A7J4T4L2-F1
#
_entry.id   AF-A0A7J4T4L2-F1
#
_cell.length_a   1.000
_cell.length_b   1.000
_cell.length_c   1.000
_cell.angle_alpha   90.00
_cell.angle_beta   90.00
_cell.angle_gamma   90.00
#
_symmetry.space_group_name_H-M   'P 1'
#
loop_
_entity.id
_entity.type
_entity.pdbx_description
1 polymer ?
#
loop_
_entity_poly.entity_id
_entity_poly.type
_entity_poly.pdbx_seq_one_letter_code
_entity_poly.pdbx_strand_id
1 'polypeptide(L)'
;MSSVIYKAMPGDTIANLDKLEGCVRFSGNDTKAINISSVEYGSTLMLEEFDSLEEINIKGSSGAVVSFTKFPEQTIRIKGHFDEVRVQEGQSHYFIHKHVICERYSLQMRIPSQAIWGAVITRDSNIKCGNMDALMIYSENLTDLQIDCELSHISVIGDEFLENINVGGKRQISKFVVYEGPSLKSLNIRRQVLECSISRSPRLQTVTGIGNKLSLDSTVPNGKGRVSINGFWLIVPGWYKSPTKQLLIGYLDNHLSYSDIVNCEDLGGSRFMSNPYNGTLHSNLFETICGEELDFGIEVPRLIQLIEENPALGLAALKEWCDDNTLSFFDQYLGLRVVASLICRGFDVRDMIEIRNRILRKNNDTPIIEQTVSNNTQRINRFRDIG
;
A
#
# COMPACT_ATOMS: atom_id res chain seq x y z
N MET A 1 -1.24 -34.86 0.17
CA MET A 1 -0.32 -34.04 0.97
C MET A 1 -0.32 -34.60 2.39
N SER A 2 0.83 -34.99 2.91
CA SER A 2 0.98 -35.38 4.32
C SER A 2 0.82 -34.14 5.19
N SER A 3 -0.01 -34.20 6.23
CA SER A 3 -0.10 -33.17 7.26
C SER A 3 0.53 -33.70 8.54
N VAL A 4 1.47 -32.96 9.11
CA VAL A 4 2.07 -33.29 10.41
C VAL A 4 1.32 -32.51 11.48
N ILE A 5 0.89 -33.19 12.55
CA ILE A 5 0.27 -32.54 13.71
C ILE A 5 1.33 -32.42 14.80
N TYR A 6 1.56 -31.19 15.25
CA TYR A 6 2.42 -30.86 16.37
C TYR A 6 1.56 -30.37 17.53
N LYS A 7 1.61 -31.07 18.66
CA LYS A 7 0.94 -30.67 19.90
C LYS A 7 1.98 -30.38 20.96
N ALA A 8 1.99 -29.14 21.47
CA ALA A 8 2.80 -28.78 22.63
C ALA A 8 2.19 -29.39 23.90
N MET A 9 3.02 -29.80 24.86
CA MET A 9 2.51 -30.28 26.15
C MET A 9 2.05 -29.08 26.99
N PRO A 10 1.06 -29.25 27.89
CA PRO A 10 0.72 -28.22 28.86
C PRO A 10 1.96 -27.75 29.64
N GLY A 11 2.13 -26.44 29.76
CA GLY A 11 3.31 -25.81 30.35
C GLY A 11 4.49 -25.56 29.37
N ASP A 12 4.46 -26.10 28.16
CA ASP A 12 5.49 -25.82 27.15
C ASP A 12 5.34 -24.39 26.61
N THR A 13 6.17 -23.49 27.13
CA THR A 13 6.17 -22.08 26.75
C THR A 13 6.85 -21.80 25.41
N ILE A 14 7.68 -22.73 24.91
CA ILE A 14 8.44 -22.58 23.67
C ILE A 14 8.33 -23.86 22.85
N ALA A 15 7.86 -23.74 21.61
CA ALA A 15 7.88 -24.81 20.62
C ALA A 15 9.03 -24.59 19.64
N ASN A 16 9.82 -25.64 19.37
CA ASN A 16 10.91 -25.59 18.39
C ASN A 16 10.60 -26.57 17.24
N LEU A 17 10.62 -26.04 16.02
CA LEU A 17 10.44 -26.77 14.76
C LEU A 17 11.74 -26.67 13.96
N ASP A 18 12.44 -27.79 13.80
CA ASP A 18 13.71 -27.81 13.05
C ASP A 18 13.51 -27.49 11.57
N LYS A 19 12.41 -27.97 10.99
CA LYS A 19 12.04 -27.74 9.60
C LYS A 19 10.52 -27.62 9.45
N LEU A 20 10.07 -26.58 8.74
CA LEU A 20 8.71 -26.46 8.25
C LEU A 20 8.62 -27.07 6.85
N GLU A 21 8.00 -28.24 6.74
CA GLU A 21 7.81 -29.01 5.50
C GLU A 21 6.34 -29.39 5.31
N GLY A 22 5.78 -29.07 4.15
CA GLY A 22 4.38 -29.36 3.83
C GLY A 22 3.42 -28.54 4.68
N CYS A 23 2.47 -29.20 5.36
CA CYS A 23 1.52 -28.54 6.24
C CYS A 23 1.70 -29.06 7.68
N VAL A 24 2.10 -28.18 8.58
CA VAL A 24 2.23 -28.46 10.02
C VAL A 24 1.06 -27.80 10.74
N ARG A 25 0.23 -28.62 11.39
CA ARG A 25 -0.88 -28.18 12.24
C ARG A 25 -0.37 -28.09 13.68
N PHE A 26 -0.45 -26.92 14.28
CA PHE A 26 0.05 -26.64 15.61
C PHE A 26 -1.09 -26.39 16.60
N SER A 27 -1.00 -27.03 17.77
CA SER A 27 -1.89 -26.80 18.91
C SER A 27 -1.07 -26.70 20.21
N GLY A 28 -1.19 -25.59 20.92
CA GLY A 28 -0.47 -25.35 22.18
C GLY A 28 -0.90 -24.03 22.85
N ASN A 29 -1.82 -24.10 23.82
CA ASN A 29 -2.38 -22.91 24.46
C ASN A 29 -1.41 -22.18 25.39
N ASP A 30 -0.45 -22.88 26.00
CA ASP A 30 0.54 -22.29 26.91
C ASP A 30 1.81 -21.80 26.17
N THR A 31 1.91 -22.09 24.87
CA THR A 31 3.09 -21.76 24.06
C THR A 31 3.10 -20.28 23.74
N LYS A 32 4.16 -19.59 24.19
CA LYS A 32 4.40 -18.17 23.96
C LYS A 32 5.23 -17.89 22.70
N ALA A 33 6.11 -18.80 22.33
CA ALA A 33 6.98 -18.63 21.18
C ALA A 33 7.10 -19.92 20.35
N ILE A 34 7.04 -19.76 19.02
CA ILE A 34 7.35 -20.83 18.07
C ILE A 34 8.61 -20.46 17.31
N ASN A 35 9.65 -21.29 17.38
CA ASN A 35 10.89 -21.10 16.63
C ASN A 35 10.96 -22.10 15.47
N ILE A 36 11.18 -21.59 14.26
CA ILE A 36 11.31 -22.38 13.04
C ILE A 36 12.73 -22.19 12.51
N SER A 37 13.53 -23.26 12.47
CA SER A 37 14.94 -23.17 12.09
C SER A 37 15.17 -23.13 10.58
N SER A 38 14.30 -23.78 9.80
CA SER A 38 14.35 -23.79 8.34
C SER A 38 12.96 -23.96 7.72
N VAL A 39 12.77 -23.43 6.51
CA VAL A 39 11.49 -23.46 5.79
C VAL A 39 11.69 -24.03 4.41
N GLU A 40 10.92 -25.07 4.07
CA GLU A 40 10.76 -25.49 2.68
C GLU A 40 9.73 -24.60 1.99
N TYR A 41 10.08 -24.10 0.80
CA TYR A 41 9.29 -23.10 0.08
C TYR A 41 7.83 -23.55 -0.12
N GLY A 42 6.87 -22.70 0.27
CA GLY A 42 5.43 -22.97 0.17
C GLY A 42 4.86 -23.77 1.34
N SER A 43 5.66 -24.07 2.38
CA SER A 43 5.18 -24.81 3.55
C SER A 43 4.34 -23.93 4.47
N THR A 44 3.32 -24.54 5.06
CA THR A 44 2.31 -23.86 5.89
C THR A 44 2.41 -24.28 7.35
N LEU A 45 2.50 -23.29 8.25
CA LEU A 45 2.22 -23.44 9.67
C LEU A 45 0.76 -23.03 9.91
N MET A 46 -0.08 -24.00 10.29
CA MET A 46 -1.48 -23.80 10.60
C MET A 46 -1.70 -23.83 12.11
N LEU A 47 -2.05 -22.69 12.69
CA LEU A 47 -2.25 -22.51 14.12
C LEU A 47 -3.72 -22.74 14.45
N GLU A 48 -4.01 -23.78 15.25
CA GLU A 48 -5.38 -24.15 15.64
C GLU A 48 -5.72 -23.70 17.07
N GLU A 49 -4.77 -23.86 18.00
CA GLU A 49 -4.87 -23.52 19.42
C GLU A 49 -3.59 -22.78 19.82
N PHE A 50 -3.70 -21.51 20.21
CA PHE A 50 -2.54 -20.60 20.34
C PHE A 50 -2.80 -19.44 21.31
N ASP A 51 -3.58 -19.66 22.36
CA ASP A 51 -4.11 -18.59 23.21
C ASP A 51 -3.01 -17.71 23.86
N SER A 52 -1.87 -18.29 24.25
CA SER A 52 -0.73 -17.54 24.84
C SER A 52 0.36 -17.16 23.83
N LEU A 53 0.19 -17.40 22.54
CA LEU A 53 1.23 -17.18 21.53
C LEU A 53 1.51 -15.69 21.33
N GLU A 54 2.75 -15.26 21.55
CA GLU A 54 3.18 -13.86 21.40
C GLU A 54 4.14 -13.70 20.20
N GLU A 55 4.95 -14.72 19.91
CA GLU A 55 6.00 -14.64 18.90
C GLU A 55 6.14 -15.88 18.01
N ILE A 56 6.41 -15.67 16.73
CA ILE A 56 6.81 -16.71 15.77
C ILE A 56 8.12 -16.27 15.12
N ASN A 57 9.18 -17.02 15.36
CA ASN A 57 10.53 -16.73 14.86
C ASN A 57 10.84 -17.67 13.68
N ILE A 58 10.92 -17.10 12.48
CA ILE A 58 11.21 -17.83 11.24
C ILE A 58 12.66 -17.53 10.84
N LYS A 59 13.53 -18.53 10.95
CA LYS A 59 14.91 -18.48 10.46
C LYS A 59 14.99 -19.08 9.05
N GLY A 60 15.82 -18.50 8.19
CA GLY A 60 16.08 -19.01 6.84
C GLY A 60 15.37 -18.25 5.72
N SER A 61 15.25 -18.90 4.56
CA SER A 61 14.72 -18.35 3.31
C SER A 61 13.21 -18.12 3.30
N SER A 62 12.74 -17.23 2.43
CA SER A 62 11.31 -16.95 2.17
C SER A 62 10.55 -18.20 1.73
N GLY A 63 9.22 -18.20 1.88
CA GLY A 63 8.36 -19.33 1.53
C GLY A 63 7.42 -19.82 2.63
N ALA A 64 7.49 -19.25 3.84
CA ALA A 64 6.60 -19.63 4.93
C ALA A 64 5.19 -19.05 4.73
N VAL A 65 4.18 -19.88 4.91
CA VAL A 65 2.78 -19.46 5.04
C VAL A 65 2.35 -19.65 6.49
N VAL A 66 1.94 -18.57 7.15
CA VAL A 66 1.40 -18.65 8.52
C VAL A 66 -0.11 -18.47 8.46
N SER A 67 -0.85 -19.47 8.93
CA SER A 67 -2.30 -19.53 8.84
C SER A 67 -2.91 -19.64 10.23
N PHE A 68 -3.78 -18.70 10.59
CA PHE A 68 -4.53 -18.73 11.84
C PHE A 68 -5.97 -19.18 11.58
N THR A 69 -6.50 -20.09 12.40
CA THR A 69 -7.89 -20.59 12.30
C THR A 69 -8.92 -19.65 12.92
N LYS A 70 -8.47 -18.65 13.68
CA LYS A 70 -9.23 -17.54 14.28
C LYS A 70 -8.33 -16.31 14.36
N PHE A 71 -8.90 -15.12 14.48
CA PHE A 71 -8.13 -13.91 14.75
C PHE A 71 -7.56 -13.97 16.18
N PRO A 72 -6.27 -13.65 16.38
CA PRO A 72 -5.67 -13.74 17.72
C PRO A 72 -6.25 -12.69 18.66
N GLU A 73 -6.51 -13.09 19.91
CA GLU A 73 -6.99 -12.20 20.98
C GLU A 73 -5.88 -11.26 21.49
N GLN A 74 -4.63 -11.63 21.28
CA GLN A 74 -3.46 -10.88 21.70
C GLN A 74 -2.57 -10.50 20.51
N THR A 75 -1.62 -9.60 20.74
CA THR A 75 -0.67 -9.19 19.71
C THR A 75 0.33 -10.31 19.43
N ILE A 76 0.39 -10.78 18.18
CA ILE A 76 1.35 -11.77 17.71
C ILE A 76 2.36 -11.11 16.78
N ARG A 77 3.66 -11.37 17.02
CA ARG A 77 4.76 -10.88 16.19
C ARG A 77 5.42 -12.02 15.44
N ILE A 78 5.40 -11.95 14.12
CA ILE A 78 6.14 -12.86 13.25
C ILE A 78 7.45 -12.16 12.91
N LYS A 79 8.58 -12.78 13.25
CA LYS A 79 9.93 -12.27 12.98
C LYS A 79 10.58 -13.17 11.92
N GLY A 80 11.02 -12.59 10.81
CA GLY A 80 11.61 -13.31 9.70
C GLY A 80 10.86 -13.13 8.39
N HIS A 81 11.35 -13.78 7.33
CA HIS A 81 10.74 -13.71 6.00
C HIS A 81 9.56 -14.67 5.88
N PHE A 82 8.49 -14.23 5.23
CA PHE A 82 7.32 -15.04 4.93
C PHE A 82 6.74 -14.67 3.55
N ASP A 83 5.99 -15.59 2.97
CA ASP A 83 5.29 -15.39 1.70
C ASP A 83 3.83 -14.99 1.92
N GLU A 84 3.19 -15.52 2.97
CA GLU A 84 1.79 -15.23 3.26
C GLU A 84 1.49 -15.33 4.74
N VAL A 85 0.68 -14.39 5.23
CA VAL A 85 0.03 -14.45 6.53
C VAL A 85 -1.46 -14.34 6.28
N ARG A 86 -2.21 -15.35 6.72
CA ARG A 86 -3.66 -15.41 6.55
C ARG A 86 -4.37 -15.75 7.85
N VAL A 87 -5.53 -15.15 8.03
CA VAL A 87 -6.43 -15.42 9.16
C VAL A 87 -7.77 -15.85 8.60
N GLN A 88 -8.26 -16.99 9.05
CA GLN A 88 -9.61 -17.45 8.79
C GLN A 88 -10.47 -17.16 10.02
N GLU A 89 -11.60 -16.47 9.85
CA GLU A 89 -12.56 -16.20 10.92
C GLU A 89 -13.94 -16.67 10.43
N GLY A 90 -14.35 -17.86 10.87
CA GLY A 90 -15.52 -18.54 10.32
C GLY A 90 -15.41 -18.78 8.81
N GLN A 91 -16.19 -18.05 8.02
CA GLN A 91 -16.17 -18.10 6.54
C GLN A 91 -15.30 -17.01 5.90
N SER A 92 -14.92 -15.98 6.67
CA SER A 92 -14.11 -14.88 6.18
C SER A 92 -12.63 -15.27 6.16
N HIS A 93 -11.90 -14.75 5.17
CA HIS A 93 -10.46 -14.95 5.03
C HIS A 93 -9.78 -13.60 4.81
N TYR A 94 -8.80 -13.30 5.65
CA TYR A 94 -8.03 -12.06 5.64
C TYR A 94 -6.57 -12.37 5.32
N PHE A 95 -5.90 -11.50 4.57
CA PHE A 95 -4.53 -11.72 4.11
C PHE A 95 -3.72 -10.42 4.21
N ILE A 96 -2.51 -10.48 4.77
CA ILE A 96 -1.53 -9.38 4.69
C ILE A 96 -1.01 -9.28 3.26
N HIS A 97 -0.53 -10.41 2.78
CA HIS A 97 0.05 -10.59 1.45
C HIS A 97 -0.43 -11.93 0.94
N LYS A 98 -0.79 -11.99 -0.34
CA LYS A 98 -1.32 -13.21 -0.94
C LYS A 98 -0.26 -13.79 -1.84
N HIS A 99 0.11 -15.05 -1.61
CA HIS A 99 0.89 -15.78 -2.57
C HIS A 99 0.02 -16.05 -3.82
N VAL A 100 0.37 -15.41 -4.95
CA VAL A 100 -0.33 -15.62 -6.22
C VAL A 100 0.45 -16.66 -7.03
N ILE A 101 -0.03 -17.90 -7.03
CA ILE A 101 0.39 -18.90 -8.01
C ILE A 101 -0.31 -18.54 -9.33
N CYS A 102 0.42 -17.92 -10.26
CA CYS A 102 -0.05 -17.75 -11.62
C CYS A 102 0.01 -19.10 -12.36
N GLU A 103 -1.12 -19.82 -12.41
CA GLU A 103 -1.21 -21.12 -13.12
C GLU A 103 -1.24 -20.99 -14.66
N ARG A 104 -1.12 -19.79 -15.24
CA ARG A 104 -1.42 -19.58 -16.67
C ARG A 104 -0.30 -19.74 -17.68
N TYR A 105 0.92 -20.06 -17.26
CA TYR A 105 1.95 -20.51 -18.20
C TYR A 105 2.75 -21.65 -17.58
N SER A 106 2.95 -22.71 -18.34
CA SER A 106 3.72 -23.92 -18.03
C SER A 106 5.24 -23.68 -17.83
N LEU A 107 5.60 -22.47 -17.41
CA LEU A 107 6.87 -22.08 -16.83
C LEU A 107 6.48 -21.38 -15.53
N GLN A 108 6.76 -22.01 -14.39
CA GLN A 108 6.61 -21.42 -13.06
C GLN A 108 7.56 -20.21 -12.93
N MET A 109 7.26 -19.09 -13.58
CA MET A 109 7.88 -17.81 -13.26
C MET A 109 7.22 -17.31 -11.98
N ARG A 110 7.81 -17.78 -10.88
CA ARG A 110 7.56 -17.37 -9.51
C ARG A 110 8.18 -15.98 -9.37
N ILE A 111 7.38 -14.93 -9.49
CA ILE A 111 7.89 -13.57 -9.21
C ILE A 111 8.16 -13.54 -7.71
N PRO A 112 9.42 -13.32 -7.25
CA PRO A 112 9.66 -13.04 -5.85
C PRO A 112 8.87 -11.76 -5.55
N SER A 113 7.75 -11.88 -4.84
CA SER A 113 7.15 -10.71 -4.22
C SER A 113 8.20 -10.07 -3.32
N GLN A 114 8.23 -8.74 -3.23
CA GLN A 114 9.12 -8.01 -2.33
C GLN A 114 9.25 -8.77 -1.00
N ALA A 115 10.48 -9.11 -0.61
CA ALA A 115 10.71 -9.90 0.59
C ALA A 115 10.21 -9.10 1.79
N ILE A 116 9.07 -9.49 2.35
CA ILE A 116 8.50 -8.85 3.55
C ILE A 116 9.25 -9.42 4.74
N TRP A 117 9.79 -8.55 5.58
CA TRP A 117 10.40 -8.96 6.84
C TRP A 117 9.48 -8.62 8.01
N GLY A 118 8.94 -9.67 8.62
CA GLY A 118 8.16 -9.58 9.84
C GLY A 118 6.76 -8.95 9.69
N ALA A 119 5.88 -9.36 10.60
CA ALA A 119 4.48 -8.96 10.62
C ALA A 119 3.98 -8.83 12.05
N VAL A 120 3.06 -7.90 12.27
CA VAL A 120 2.28 -7.77 13.51
C VAL A 120 0.83 -8.10 13.21
N ILE A 121 0.23 -8.94 14.04
CA ILE A 121 -1.20 -9.26 14.00
C ILE A 121 -1.78 -8.86 15.35
N THR A 122 -2.76 -7.97 15.38
CA THR A 122 -3.22 -7.39 16.65
C THR A 122 -4.67 -6.92 16.63
N ARG A 123 -5.28 -6.82 17.81
CA ARG A 123 -6.51 -6.08 18.09
C ARG A 123 -6.24 -4.75 18.81
N ASP A 124 -5.01 -4.56 19.29
CA ASP A 124 -4.62 -3.38 20.07
C ASP A 124 -4.51 -2.15 19.14
N SER A 125 -5.28 -1.11 19.46
CA SER A 125 -5.24 0.16 18.75
C SER A 125 -3.92 0.91 18.96
N ASN A 126 -3.18 0.63 20.04
CA ASN A 126 -1.85 1.19 20.30
C ASN A 126 -0.77 0.39 19.56
N ILE A 127 -0.73 0.57 18.25
CA ILE A 127 0.12 -0.19 17.34
C ILE A 127 1.61 0.06 17.66
N LYS A 128 2.33 -1.01 18.00
CA LYS A 128 3.79 -1.00 18.17
C LYS A 128 4.45 -1.99 17.20
N CYS A 129 4.77 -1.50 16.01
CA CYS A 129 5.35 -2.33 14.94
C CYS A 129 6.87 -2.52 15.02
N GLY A 130 7.62 -1.65 15.70
CA GLY A 130 9.08 -1.75 15.73
C GLY A 130 9.67 -1.78 14.32
N ASN A 131 10.48 -2.79 14.01
CA ASN A 131 11.14 -2.94 12.71
C ASN A 131 10.36 -3.84 11.72
N MET A 132 9.09 -4.15 12.00
CA MET A 132 8.30 -5.02 11.14
C MET A 132 7.82 -4.29 9.89
N ASP A 133 7.68 -5.03 8.78
CA ASP A 133 7.24 -4.47 7.50
C ASP A 133 5.73 -4.53 7.29
N ALA A 134 5.03 -5.37 8.03
CA ALA A 134 3.61 -5.65 7.80
C ALA A 134 2.74 -5.60 9.06
N LEU A 135 1.47 -5.24 8.87
CA LEU A 135 0.44 -5.18 9.91
C LEU A 135 -0.86 -5.79 9.42
N MET A 136 -1.45 -6.65 10.24
CA MET A 136 -2.87 -6.99 10.21
C MET A 136 -3.50 -6.54 11.52
N ILE A 137 -4.52 -5.71 11.45
CA ILE A 137 -5.22 -5.21 12.64
C ILE A 137 -6.72 -5.46 12.51
N TYR A 138 -7.33 -5.94 13.58
CA TYR A 138 -8.79 -5.96 13.73
C TYR A 138 -9.19 -4.81 14.63
N SER A 139 -10.06 -3.91 14.16
CA SER A 139 -10.56 -2.82 15.01
C SER A 139 -11.55 -3.40 16.02
N GLU A 140 -11.34 -3.13 17.31
CA GLU A 140 -12.24 -3.60 18.37
C GLU A 140 -12.81 -2.41 19.14
N ASN A 141 -14.10 -2.14 18.92
CA ASN A 141 -14.88 -1.08 19.55
C ASN A 141 -14.25 0.32 19.41
N LEU A 142 -13.64 0.59 18.25
CA LEU A 142 -12.89 1.82 17.98
C LEU A 142 -13.53 2.60 16.85
N THR A 143 -13.76 3.91 17.05
CA THR A 143 -14.29 4.80 16.00
C THR A 143 -13.22 5.29 15.03
N ASP A 144 -12.05 5.63 15.55
CA ASP A 144 -10.96 6.25 14.79
C ASP A 144 -9.68 5.43 14.91
N LEU A 145 -9.21 4.85 13.80
CA LEU A 145 -7.95 4.12 13.74
C LEU A 145 -6.83 5.01 13.20
N GLN A 146 -5.75 5.14 13.96
CA GLN A 146 -4.53 5.87 13.58
C GLN A 146 -3.39 4.88 13.35
N ILE A 147 -2.73 4.95 12.18
CA ILE A 147 -1.62 4.07 11.81
C ILE A 147 -0.43 4.93 11.36
N ASP A 148 0.50 5.17 12.27
CA ASP A 148 1.71 5.98 12.00
C ASP A 148 3.00 5.14 11.83
N CYS A 149 2.90 3.81 11.92
CA CYS A 149 4.06 2.91 11.81
C CYS A 149 4.58 2.79 10.38
N GLU A 150 5.91 2.76 10.18
CA GLU A 150 6.57 2.73 8.86
C GLU A 150 6.51 1.35 8.17
N LEU A 151 5.30 0.98 7.76
CA LEU A 151 4.92 -0.31 7.19
C LEU A 151 4.78 -0.26 5.66
N SER A 152 5.07 -1.38 5.00
CA SER A 152 4.88 -1.58 3.56
C SER A 152 3.56 -2.29 3.22
N HIS A 153 3.03 -3.11 4.15
CA HIS A 153 1.81 -3.89 3.96
C HIS A 153 0.88 -3.68 5.16
N ILE A 154 -0.35 -3.25 4.91
CA ILE A 154 -1.33 -2.97 5.95
C ILE A 154 -2.66 -3.61 5.58
N SER A 155 -3.19 -4.41 6.50
CA SER A 155 -4.53 -4.99 6.41
C SER A 155 -5.34 -4.60 7.63
N VAL A 156 -6.47 -3.94 7.41
CA VAL A 156 -7.40 -3.54 8.47
C VAL A 156 -8.67 -4.38 8.33
N ILE A 157 -9.13 -4.99 9.41
CA ILE A 157 -10.42 -5.64 9.51
C ILE A 157 -11.32 -4.71 10.34
N GLY A 158 -12.33 -4.11 9.70
CA GLY A 158 -13.21 -3.12 10.34
C GLY A 158 -14.43 -3.75 11.00
N ASP A 159 -14.71 -3.37 12.24
CA ASP A 159 -15.92 -3.75 12.98
C ASP A 159 -17.09 -2.78 12.71
N GLU A 160 -18.15 -2.89 13.50
CA GLU A 160 -19.33 -2.03 13.37
C GLU A 160 -19.17 -0.61 13.91
N PHE A 161 -18.06 -0.33 14.61
CA PHE A 161 -17.79 0.96 15.24
C PHE A 161 -16.78 1.79 14.46
N LEU A 162 -15.91 1.15 13.67
CA LEU A 162 -14.89 1.84 12.88
C LEU A 162 -15.49 2.77 11.84
N GLU A 163 -15.29 4.08 12.02
CA GLU A 163 -15.77 5.12 11.13
C GLU A 163 -14.65 5.77 10.31
N ASN A 164 -13.46 5.94 10.88
CA ASN A 164 -12.35 6.61 10.21
C ASN A 164 -11.04 5.84 10.34
N ILE A 165 -10.28 5.79 9.24
CA ILE A 165 -8.91 5.28 9.24
C ILE A 165 -7.99 6.37 8.73
N ASN A 166 -6.96 6.70 9.52
CA ASN A 166 -5.94 7.68 9.19
C ASN A 166 -4.57 7.01 9.20
N VAL A 167 -3.80 7.24 8.14
CA VAL A 167 -2.48 6.64 7.96
C VAL A 167 -1.49 7.76 7.66
N GLY A 168 -0.59 8.06 8.59
CA GLY A 168 0.46 9.07 8.46
C GLY A 168 1.84 8.44 8.47
N GLY A 169 2.91 9.11 8.00
CA GLY A 169 4.30 8.61 8.00
C GLY A 169 4.98 8.74 6.64
N LYS A 170 6.13 8.09 6.42
CA LYS A 170 6.99 8.37 5.26
C LYS A 170 7.27 7.19 4.34
N ARG A 171 7.08 5.96 4.78
CA ARG A 171 7.37 4.77 3.96
C ARG A 171 6.23 4.56 2.97
N GLN A 172 6.60 4.29 1.71
CA GLN A 172 5.63 3.87 0.70
C GLN A 172 4.94 2.57 1.12
N ILE A 173 3.62 2.54 0.96
CA ILE A 173 2.81 1.35 1.21
C ILE A 173 2.66 0.60 -0.11
N SER A 174 3.24 -0.59 -0.20
CA SER A 174 3.04 -1.48 -1.35
C SER A 174 1.59 -1.95 -1.43
N LYS A 175 0.99 -2.28 -0.28
CA LYS A 175 -0.38 -2.81 -0.24
C LYS A 175 -1.16 -2.35 0.99
N PHE A 176 -2.30 -1.74 0.75
CA PHE A 176 -3.27 -1.35 1.77
C PHE A 176 -4.61 -2.05 1.51
N VAL A 177 -5.10 -2.82 2.48
CA VAL A 177 -6.37 -3.54 2.34
C VAL A 177 -7.27 -3.26 3.52
N VAL A 178 -8.52 -2.90 3.24
CA VAL A 178 -9.59 -2.85 4.23
C VAL A 178 -10.57 -3.99 3.95
N TYR A 179 -10.66 -4.90 4.91
CA TYR A 179 -11.58 -6.01 4.94
C TYR A 179 -12.73 -5.68 5.88
N GLU A 180 -13.94 -5.52 5.35
CA GLU A 180 -15.10 -5.21 6.19
C GLU A 180 -14.98 -3.83 6.86
N GLY A 181 -16.09 -3.12 6.92
CA GLY A 181 -16.13 -1.77 7.45
C GLY A 181 -17.56 -1.24 7.34
N PRO A 182 -18.55 -1.91 7.95
CA PRO A 182 -19.95 -1.56 7.80
C PRO A 182 -20.25 -0.10 8.18
N SER A 183 -19.49 0.46 9.13
CA SER A 183 -19.60 1.86 9.57
C SER A 183 -18.53 2.79 9.01
N LEU A 184 -17.57 2.29 8.22
CA LEU A 184 -16.46 3.08 7.71
C LEU A 184 -16.97 4.20 6.81
N LYS A 185 -16.69 5.46 7.18
CA LYS A 185 -17.05 6.68 6.45
C LYS A 185 -15.85 7.27 5.72
N SER A 186 -14.67 7.28 6.33
CA SER A 186 -13.50 7.97 5.79
C SER A 186 -12.22 7.12 5.85
N LEU A 187 -11.47 7.11 4.76
CA LEU A 187 -10.10 6.63 4.71
C LEU A 187 -9.18 7.77 4.26
N ASN A 188 -8.19 8.11 5.07
CA ASN A 188 -7.21 9.15 4.78
C ASN A 188 -5.79 8.58 4.88
N ILE A 189 -5.10 8.51 3.74
CA ILE A 189 -3.74 8.00 3.63
C ILE A 189 -2.82 9.13 3.20
N ARG A 190 -2.02 9.64 4.14
CA ARG A 190 -0.97 10.66 3.91
C ARG A 190 0.37 10.01 3.55
N ARG A 191 0.31 9.00 2.68
CA ARG A 191 1.44 8.21 2.17
C ARG A 191 1.17 7.76 0.74
N GLN A 192 2.23 7.55 -0.05
CA GLN A 192 2.11 6.90 -1.36
C GLN A 192 1.74 5.43 -1.21
N VAL A 193 0.69 5.00 -1.93
CA VAL A 193 0.20 3.62 -1.92
C VAL A 193 0.24 3.01 -3.33
N LEU A 194 0.87 1.86 -3.53
CA LEU A 194 0.84 1.20 -4.85
C LEU A 194 -0.54 0.58 -5.09
N GLU A 195 -1.04 -0.23 -4.16
CA GLU A 195 -2.37 -0.83 -4.26
C GLU A 195 -3.22 -0.61 -3.00
N CYS A 196 -4.39 -0.02 -3.16
CA CYS A 196 -5.40 0.13 -2.13
C CYS A 196 -6.67 -0.63 -2.51
N SER A 197 -7.15 -1.52 -1.64
CA SER A 197 -8.37 -2.28 -1.85
C SER A 197 -9.30 -2.16 -0.64
N ILE A 198 -10.54 -1.73 -0.87
CA ILE A 198 -11.55 -1.60 0.18
C ILE A 198 -12.73 -2.49 -0.18
N SER A 199 -13.15 -3.31 0.77
CA SER A 199 -14.26 -4.24 0.60
C SER A 199 -15.28 -4.11 1.73
N ARG A 200 -16.54 -4.46 1.43
CA ARG A 200 -17.63 -4.57 2.42
C ARG A 200 -17.76 -3.33 3.32
N SER A 201 -17.65 -2.14 2.71
CA SER A 201 -17.70 -0.84 3.39
C SER A 201 -18.81 0.07 2.81
N PRO A 202 -20.10 -0.28 3.01
CA PRO A 202 -21.24 0.35 2.31
C PRO A 202 -21.47 1.83 2.66
N ARG A 203 -20.96 2.28 3.81
CA ARG A 203 -21.08 3.66 4.31
C ARG A 203 -19.91 4.56 3.94
N LEU A 204 -18.95 4.07 3.16
CA LEU A 204 -17.78 4.84 2.76
C LEU A 204 -18.23 6.08 1.97
N GLN A 205 -17.75 7.25 2.41
CA GLN A 205 -18.04 8.55 1.82
C GLN A 205 -16.77 9.17 1.23
N THR A 206 -15.61 8.97 1.85
CA THR A 206 -14.38 9.66 1.43
C THR A 206 -13.19 8.71 1.43
N VAL A 207 -12.40 8.76 0.35
CA VAL A 207 -11.08 8.16 0.25
C VAL A 207 -10.10 9.23 -0.18
N THR A 208 -9.15 9.58 0.69
CA THR A 208 -8.09 10.55 0.42
C THR A 208 -6.76 9.83 0.40
N GLY A 209 -5.97 10.05 -0.65
CA GLY A 209 -4.60 9.55 -0.71
C GLY A 209 -4.00 9.65 -2.10
N ILE A 210 -2.79 9.15 -2.23
CA ILE A 210 -2.05 9.13 -3.48
C ILE A 210 -1.56 7.72 -3.81
N GLY A 211 -1.74 7.27 -5.04
CA GLY A 211 -1.36 5.91 -5.38
C GLY A 211 -1.59 5.44 -6.81
N ASN A 212 -1.18 4.19 -7.09
CA ASN A 212 -1.31 3.64 -8.44
C ASN A 212 -2.71 3.06 -8.67
N LYS A 213 -3.25 2.29 -7.72
CA LYS A 213 -4.53 1.59 -7.93
C LYS A 213 -5.41 1.65 -6.69
N LEU A 214 -6.62 2.20 -6.87
CA LEU A 214 -7.71 2.14 -5.91
C LEU A 214 -8.79 1.19 -6.42
N SER A 215 -9.07 0.15 -5.64
CA SER A 215 -10.11 -0.84 -5.90
C SER A 215 -11.18 -0.76 -4.82
N LEU A 216 -12.42 -0.52 -5.23
CA LEU A 216 -13.60 -0.55 -4.36
C LEU A 216 -14.49 -1.67 -4.86
N ASP A 217 -14.85 -2.61 -3.98
CA ASP A 217 -15.73 -3.71 -4.35
C ASP A 217 -17.16 -3.25 -4.69
N SER A 218 -17.99 -4.17 -5.18
CA SER A 218 -19.37 -3.87 -5.61
C SER A 218 -20.31 -3.47 -4.45
N THR A 219 -19.92 -3.71 -3.20
CA THR A 219 -20.69 -3.37 -1.99
C THR A 219 -20.39 -1.97 -1.49
N VAL A 220 -19.38 -1.31 -2.05
CA VAL A 220 -19.01 0.09 -1.82
C VAL A 220 -19.52 0.96 -2.97
N PRO A 221 -20.36 2.00 -2.76
CA PRO A 221 -21.28 2.27 -1.64
C PRO A 221 -22.77 2.03 -2.01
N ASN A 222 -23.66 2.08 -1.01
CA ASN A 222 -25.11 2.21 -1.19
C ASN A 222 -25.44 3.57 -1.81
N GLY A 223 -25.29 3.68 -3.13
CA GLY A 223 -25.40 4.91 -3.89
C GLY A 223 -24.06 5.30 -4.50
N LYS A 224 -23.70 4.64 -5.62
CA LYS A 224 -22.47 4.83 -6.42
C LYS A 224 -22.10 6.29 -6.74
N GLY A 225 -23.01 7.24 -6.51
CA GLY A 225 -22.82 8.67 -6.73
C GLY A 225 -22.30 9.48 -5.52
N ARG A 226 -21.86 8.88 -4.41
CA ARG A 226 -21.55 9.63 -3.18
C ARG A 226 -20.16 9.43 -2.57
N VAL A 227 -19.29 8.60 -3.15
CA VAL A 227 -17.91 8.50 -2.66
C VAL A 227 -17.05 9.57 -3.33
N SER A 228 -16.46 10.43 -2.50
CA SER A 228 -15.43 11.39 -2.87
C SER A 228 -14.07 10.69 -2.87
N ILE A 229 -13.38 10.68 -4.02
CA ILE A 229 -12.01 10.18 -4.14
C ILE A 229 -11.10 11.39 -4.32
N ASN A 230 -10.30 11.66 -3.30
CA ASN A 230 -9.42 12.82 -3.21
C ASN A 230 -7.95 12.42 -3.35
N GLY A 231 -7.13 13.38 -3.78
CA GLY A 231 -5.71 13.19 -4.06
C GLY A 231 -5.48 12.71 -5.50
N PHE A 232 -4.54 11.79 -5.69
CA PHE A 232 -4.15 11.31 -7.02
C PHE A 232 -4.13 9.79 -7.07
N TRP A 233 -4.98 9.21 -7.91
CA TRP A 233 -5.00 7.77 -8.16
C TRP A 233 -4.89 7.51 -9.66
N LEU A 234 -3.85 6.80 -10.08
CA LEU A 234 -3.64 6.50 -11.51
C LEU A 234 -4.78 5.62 -12.06
N ILE A 235 -5.19 4.63 -11.28
CA ILE A 235 -6.29 3.72 -11.59
C ILE A 235 -7.35 3.83 -10.50
N VAL A 236 -8.55 4.24 -10.90
CA VAL A 236 -9.75 4.33 -10.05
C VAL A 236 -10.82 3.35 -10.51
N PRO A 237 -11.81 3.00 -9.65
CA PRO A 237 -12.89 2.09 -10.02
C PRO A 237 -13.63 2.55 -11.28
N GLY A 238 -13.97 1.61 -12.17
CA GLY A 238 -14.54 1.94 -13.49
C GLY A 238 -15.83 2.76 -13.43
N TRP A 239 -16.65 2.60 -12.39
CA TRP A 239 -17.88 3.39 -12.19
C TRP A 239 -17.63 4.86 -11.82
N TYR A 240 -16.41 5.22 -11.43
CA TYR A 240 -15.99 6.60 -11.16
C TYR A 240 -15.67 7.36 -12.46
N LYS A 241 -15.32 6.65 -13.55
CA LYS A 241 -14.95 7.23 -14.85
C LYS A 241 -16.14 7.69 -15.70
N SER A 242 -17.35 7.80 -15.15
CA SER A 242 -18.53 8.24 -15.91
C SER A 242 -18.47 9.74 -16.20
N PRO A 243 -18.58 10.20 -17.46
CA PRO A 243 -18.43 11.62 -17.85
C PRO A 243 -19.36 12.58 -17.10
N THR A 244 -20.53 12.11 -16.67
CA THR A 244 -21.52 12.89 -15.91
C THR A 244 -21.11 13.17 -14.47
N LYS A 245 -20.11 12.46 -13.92
CA LYS A 245 -19.62 12.66 -12.54
C LYS A 245 -18.41 13.57 -12.42
N GLN A 246 -17.58 13.66 -13.46
CA GLN A 246 -16.43 14.59 -13.51
C GLN A 246 -16.87 16.07 -13.43
N LEU A 247 -18.13 16.37 -13.72
CA LEU A 247 -18.71 17.73 -13.73
C LEU A 247 -19.52 18.08 -12.48
N LEU A 248 -19.71 17.15 -11.54
CA LEU A 248 -20.52 17.39 -10.35
C LEU A 248 -19.62 18.03 -9.27
N ILE A 249 -19.86 19.31 -8.98
CA ILE A 249 -19.10 20.14 -8.03
C ILE A 249 -19.06 19.54 -6.61
N GLY A 250 -20.01 18.69 -6.24
CA GLY A 250 -20.00 17.95 -4.96
C GLY A 250 -18.97 16.82 -4.85
N TYR A 251 -18.26 16.47 -5.93
CA TYR A 251 -17.06 15.60 -5.88
C TYR A 251 -15.76 16.41 -5.68
N LEU A 252 -15.86 17.75 -5.63
CA LEU A 252 -14.76 18.68 -5.42
C LEU A 252 -14.78 19.24 -3.99
N ASP A 253 -15.14 18.44 -2.99
CA ASP A 253 -14.69 18.72 -1.63
C ASP A 253 -13.17 18.47 -1.61
N ASN A 254 -12.43 19.41 -2.20
CA ASN A 254 -10.98 19.46 -2.24
C ASN A 254 -10.49 19.62 -0.81
N HIS A 255 -10.25 18.50 -0.15
CA HIS A 255 -9.79 18.45 1.24
C HIS A 255 -8.27 18.64 1.39
N LEU A 256 -7.55 19.04 0.33
CA LEU A 256 -6.17 19.52 0.53
C LEU A 256 -6.25 20.79 1.37
N SER A 257 -5.80 20.69 2.62
CA SER A 257 -5.71 21.86 3.48
C SER A 257 -4.70 22.85 2.88
N TYR A 258 -4.80 24.12 3.23
CA TYR A 258 -3.78 25.09 2.85
C TYR A 258 -2.38 24.62 3.30
N SER A 259 -2.27 24.00 4.48
CA SER A 259 -1.03 23.37 4.95
C SER A 259 -0.56 22.22 4.06
N ASP A 260 -1.44 21.43 3.45
CA ASP A 260 -1.04 20.37 2.51
C ASP A 260 -0.51 20.96 1.20
N ILE A 261 -1.08 22.06 0.74
CA ILE A 261 -0.60 22.77 -0.46
C ILE A 261 0.78 23.36 -0.21
N VAL A 262 0.96 24.02 0.95
CA VAL A 262 2.24 24.60 1.33
C VAL A 262 3.24 23.47 1.63
N ASN A 263 3.01 22.62 2.61
CA ASN A 263 4.05 21.71 3.11
C ASN A 263 4.18 20.41 2.31
N CYS A 264 3.16 20.02 1.55
CA CYS A 264 3.11 18.73 0.83
C CYS A 264 3.31 17.50 1.76
N GLU A 265 2.91 17.61 3.02
CA GLU A 265 3.02 16.54 4.02
C GLU A 265 2.09 15.34 3.76
N ASP A 266 1.03 15.54 2.97
CA ASP A 266 0.15 14.47 2.49
C ASP A 266 0.82 13.53 1.48
N LEU A 267 1.98 13.92 0.93
CA LEU A 267 2.72 13.15 -0.07
C LEU A 267 3.77 12.20 0.53
N GLY A 268 3.61 11.77 1.78
CA GLY A 268 4.58 10.91 2.48
C GLY A 268 5.09 9.74 1.62
N GLY A 269 6.40 9.56 1.55
CA GLY A 269 7.02 8.49 0.74
C GLY A 269 7.06 8.73 -0.77
N SER A 270 6.48 9.81 -1.28
CA SER A 270 6.66 10.22 -2.67
C SER A 270 8.00 10.90 -2.85
N ARG A 271 8.74 10.47 -3.88
CA ARG A 271 10.10 10.94 -4.12
C ARG A 271 10.32 11.31 -5.57
N PHE A 272 11.12 12.35 -5.77
CA PHE A 272 11.68 12.71 -7.06
C PHE A 272 12.91 11.83 -7.30
N MET A 273 12.80 10.95 -8.29
CA MET A 273 13.93 10.12 -8.70
C MET A 273 14.82 10.91 -9.66
N SER A 274 16.11 10.97 -9.37
CA SER A 274 17.13 11.26 -10.38
C SER A 274 17.20 10.11 -11.37
N ASN A 275 17.29 10.39 -12.66
CA ASN A 275 17.45 9.35 -13.67
C ASN A 275 18.91 8.84 -13.64
N PRO A 276 19.18 7.61 -13.15
CA PRO A 276 20.55 7.14 -12.97
C PRO A 276 21.26 6.89 -14.32
N TYR A 277 20.53 6.82 -15.43
CA TYR A 277 21.07 6.56 -16.76
C TYR A 277 21.33 7.83 -17.59
N ASN A 278 20.74 8.97 -17.21
CA ASN A 278 21.08 10.29 -17.76
C ASN A 278 22.26 10.86 -16.95
N GLY A 279 23.42 10.21 -17.05
CA GLY A 279 24.64 10.54 -16.31
C GLY A 279 25.27 11.89 -16.67
N THR A 280 24.52 12.98 -16.77
CA THR A 280 25.11 14.29 -17.09
C THR A 280 24.46 15.54 -16.50
N LEU A 281 23.34 15.50 -15.77
CA LEU A 281 22.64 16.74 -15.39
C LEU A 281 22.00 16.70 -13.98
N HIS A 282 22.84 16.49 -12.98
CA HIS A 282 22.49 16.61 -11.54
C HIS A 282 23.39 17.61 -10.80
N SER A 283 24.19 18.40 -11.53
CA SER A 283 25.56 18.64 -11.10
C SER A 283 25.77 19.60 -9.93
N ASN A 284 24.86 20.52 -9.57
CA ASN A 284 25.20 21.53 -8.56
C ASN A 284 24.22 21.67 -7.37
N LEU A 285 22.94 21.31 -7.52
CA LEU A 285 21.99 21.33 -6.39
C LEU A 285 22.16 20.11 -5.47
N PHE A 286 22.65 19.00 -6.03
CA PHE A 286 22.72 17.71 -5.36
C PHE A 286 24.10 17.38 -4.77
N GLU A 287 25.10 18.26 -4.91
CA GLU A 287 26.40 18.07 -4.24
C GLU A 287 26.28 18.16 -2.70
N THR A 288 25.24 18.83 -2.19
CA THR A 288 24.91 18.93 -0.76
C THR A 288 24.04 17.77 -0.25
N ILE A 289 23.71 16.81 -1.11
CA ILE A 289 22.75 15.73 -0.84
C ILE A 289 23.54 14.43 -0.65
N CYS A 290 23.17 13.64 0.36
CA CYS A 290 23.90 12.40 0.66
C CYS A 290 23.63 11.35 -0.42
N GLY A 291 24.58 10.42 -0.65
CA GLY A 291 24.47 9.39 -1.70
C GLY A 291 23.19 8.55 -1.63
N GLU A 292 22.66 8.30 -0.43
CA GLU A 292 21.39 7.56 -0.26
C GLU A 292 20.16 8.33 -0.81
N GLU A 293 20.12 9.66 -0.70
CA GLU A 293 19.01 10.48 -1.22
C GLU A 293 19.03 10.54 -2.76
N LEU A 294 20.19 10.31 -3.38
CA LEU A 294 20.32 10.17 -4.83
C LEU A 294 19.86 8.79 -5.31
N ASP A 295 20.22 7.73 -4.57
CA ASP A 295 19.87 6.36 -4.93
C ASP A 295 18.38 6.06 -4.72
N PHE A 296 17.79 6.60 -3.65
CA PHE A 296 16.40 6.33 -3.28
C PHE A 296 15.42 7.46 -3.62
N GLY A 297 15.92 8.57 -4.19
CA GLY A 297 15.17 9.77 -4.54
C GLY A 297 14.92 10.73 -3.37
N ILE A 298 14.57 11.97 -3.71
CA ILE A 298 14.36 13.05 -2.73
C ILE A 298 12.88 13.19 -2.40
N GLU A 299 12.52 13.19 -1.11
CA GLU A 299 11.16 13.46 -0.65
C GLU A 299 10.68 14.85 -1.06
N VAL A 300 9.41 14.98 -1.47
CA VAL A 300 8.84 16.25 -1.95
C VAL A 300 9.07 17.43 -0.99
N PRO A 301 8.81 17.30 0.34
CA PRO A 301 9.07 18.40 1.27
C PRO A 301 10.56 18.77 1.35
N ARG A 302 11.47 17.79 1.23
CA ARG A 302 12.91 18.03 1.24
C ARG A 302 13.38 18.75 -0.03
N LEU A 303 12.83 18.39 -1.18
CA LEU A 303 13.11 19.10 -2.44
C LEU A 303 12.70 20.57 -2.34
N ILE A 304 11.53 20.86 -1.77
CA ILE A 304 11.06 22.24 -1.57
C ILE A 304 12.04 23.02 -0.68
N GLN A 305 12.49 22.43 0.44
CA GLN A 305 13.49 23.05 1.32
C GLN A 305 14.81 23.34 0.59
N LEU A 306 15.31 22.40 -0.22
CA LEU A 306 16.53 22.60 -1.00
C LEU A 306 16.41 23.75 -2.01
N ILE A 307 15.23 23.92 -2.62
CA ILE A 307 14.94 25.05 -3.51
C ILE A 307 14.89 26.37 -2.71
N GLU A 308 14.34 26.37 -1.49
CA GLU A 308 14.35 27.55 -0.62
C GLU A 308 15.77 27.94 -0.18
N GLU A 309 16.61 26.94 0.13
CA GLU A 309 18.02 27.14 0.51
C GLU A 309 18.84 27.74 -0.65
N ASN A 310 18.59 27.30 -1.90
CA ASN A 310 19.31 27.78 -3.09
C ASN A 310 18.38 27.99 -4.30
N PRO A 311 17.60 29.10 -4.35
CA PRO A 311 16.55 29.29 -5.37
C PRO A 311 17.01 29.18 -6.82
N ALA A 312 18.14 29.80 -7.17
CA ALA A 312 18.63 29.81 -8.56
C ALA A 312 18.98 28.40 -9.06
N LEU A 313 19.73 27.63 -8.25
CA LEU A 313 20.10 26.25 -8.58
C LEU A 313 18.88 25.32 -8.51
N GLY A 314 18.02 25.52 -7.50
CA GLY A 314 16.86 24.68 -7.25
C GLY A 314 15.85 24.75 -8.39
N LEU A 315 15.54 25.96 -8.86
CA LEU A 315 14.65 26.17 -9.99
C LEU A 315 15.25 25.66 -11.30
N ALA A 316 16.56 25.80 -11.51
CA ALA A 316 17.22 25.24 -12.69
C ALA A 316 17.10 23.72 -12.74
N ALA A 317 17.40 23.04 -11.62
CA ALA A 317 17.26 21.59 -11.51
C ALA A 317 15.81 21.11 -11.68
N LEU A 318 14.84 21.84 -11.13
CA LEU A 318 13.43 21.50 -11.32
C LEU A 318 12.98 21.68 -12.78
N LYS A 319 13.41 22.76 -13.46
CA LYS A 319 13.12 22.99 -14.89
C LYS A 319 13.69 21.87 -15.76
N GLU A 320 14.90 21.44 -15.45
CA GLU A 320 15.58 20.33 -16.11
C GLU A 320 14.87 18.99 -15.89
N TRP A 321 14.52 18.67 -14.64
CA TRP A 321 13.76 17.47 -14.34
C TRP A 321 12.42 17.44 -15.11
N CYS A 322 11.76 18.59 -15.25
CA CYS A 322 10.52 18.74 -16.03
C CYS A 322 10.70 18.49 -17.54
N ASP A 323 11.92 18.63 -18.07
CA ASP A 323 12.22 18.40 -19.47
C ASP A 323 12.43 16.91 -19.80
N ASP A 324 12.66 16.05 -18.79
CA ASP A 324 12.81 14.59 -18.97
C ASP A 324 11.59 13.99 -19.70
N ASN A 325 11.86 13.17 -20.72
CA ASN A 325 10.84 12.53 -21.54
C ASN A 325 10.24 11.28 -20.88
N THR A 326 10.74 10.88 -19.71
CA THR A 326 10.32 9.66 -19.00
C THR A 326 9.35 9.93 -17.84
N LEU A 327 8.94 11.18 -17.62
CA LEU A 327 8.03 11.55 -16.53
C LEU A 327 6.66 10.86 -16.65
N SER A 328 6.31 10.07 -15.64
CA SER A 328 4.99 9.47 -15.51
C SER A 328 3.92 10.52 -15.14
N PHE A 329 2.64 10.18 -15.27
CA PHE A 329 1.55 11.04 -14.79
C PHE A 329 1.65 11.34 -13.28
N PHE A 330 2.19 10.39 -12.50
CA PHE A 330 2.41 10.59 -11.08
C PHE A 330 3.52 11.62 -10.84
N ASP A 331 4.62 11.52 -11.58
CA ASP A 331 5.71 12.51 -11.51
C ASP A 331 5.19 13.90 -11.86
N GLN A 332 4.44 14.03 -12.95
CA GLN A 332 3.83 15.30 -13.35
C GLN A 332 2.92 15.89 -12.24
N TYR A 333 2.16 15.03 -11.54
CA TYR A 333 1.38 15.44 -10.37
C TYR A 333 2.28 15.99 -9.25
N LEU A 334 3.37 15.29 -8.89
CA LEU A 334 4.32 15.76 -7.88
C LEU A 334 4.94 17.10 -8.28
N GLY A 335 5.34 17.26 -9.54
CA GLY A 335 5.87 18.53 -10.07
C GLY A 335 4.88 19.68 -9.93
N LEU A 336 3.61 19.47 -10.25
CA LEU A 336 2.56 20.49 -10.05
C LEU A 336 2.32 20.81 -8.56
N ARG A 337 2.44 19.83 -7.66
CA ARG A 337 2.37 20.03 -6.21
C ARG A 337 3.52 20.91 -5.72
N VAL A 338 4.74 20.67 -6.18
CA VAL A 338 5.91 21.52 -5.89
C VAL A 338 5.70 22.94 -6.41
N VAL A 339 5.21 23.10 -7.65
CA VAL A 339 4.92 24.45 -8.21
C VAL A 339 3.90 25.20 -7.35
N ALA A 340 2.78 24.56 -6.98
CA ALA A 340 1.76 25.18 -6.11
C ALA A 340 2.35 25.61 -4.75
N SER A 341 3.17 24.73 -4.17
CA SER A 341 3.87 24.93 -2.91
C SER A 341 4.84 26.12 -2.95
N LEU A 342 5.62 26.27 -4.03
CA LEU A 342 6.55 27.39 -4.25
C LEU A 342 5.82 28.72 -4.50
N ILE A 343 4.69 28.71 -5.23
CA ILE A 343 3.84 29.91 -5.39
C ILE A 343 3.36 30.40 -4.02
N CYS A 344 2.88 29.49 -3.15
CA CYS A 344 2.42 29.87 -1.82
C CYS A 344 3.54 30.41 -0.91
N ARG A 345 4.80 30.11 -1.22
CA ARG A 345 6.00 30.63 -0.52
C ARG A 345 6.53 31.95 -1.06
N GLY A 346 5.90 32.50 -2.12
CA GLY A 346 6.27 33.80 -2.67
C GLY A 346 7.34 33.78 -3.77
N PHE A 347 7.60 32.62 -4.39
CA PHE A 347 8.44 32.54 -5.59
C PHE A 347 7.78 33.28 -6.79
N ASP A 348 8.59 33.78 -7.74
CA ASP A 348 8.08 34.56 -8.89
C ASP A 348 7.12 33.71 -9.74
N VAL A 349 5.90 34.23 -9.93
CA VAL A 349 4.81 33.54 -10.63
C VAL A 349 5.17 33.23 -12.09
N ARG A 350 6.01 34.03 -12.75
CA ARG A 350 6.42 33.79 -14.14
C ARG A 350 7.28 32.54 -14.26
N ASP A 351 8.24 32.35 -13.35
CA ASP A 351 9.04 31.12 -13.29
C ASP A 351 8.16 29.89 -13.03
N MET A 352 7.17 30.04 -12.13
CA MET A 352 6.23 28.97 -11.80
C MET A 352 5.31 28.61 -12.98
N ILE A 353 4.84 29.61 -13.73
CA ILE A 353 4.07 29.40 -14.96
C ILE A 353 4.93 28.71 -16.02
N GLU A 354 6.21 29.08 -16.15
CA GLU A 354 7.13 28.43 -17.08
C GLU A 354 7.28 26.93 -16.76
N ILE A 355 7.56 26.59 -15.50
CA ILE A 355 7.70 25.20 -15.04
C ILE A 355 6.39 24.43 -15.24
N ARG A 356 5.26 25.01 -14.84
CA ARG A 356 3.93 24.42 -15.08
C ARG A 356 3.71 24.11 -16.56
N ASN A 357 4.04 25.03 -17.45
CA ASN A 357 3.86 24.84 -18.89
C ASN A 357 4.77 23.75 -19.45
N ARG A 358 6.00 23.59 -18.93
CA ARG A 358 6.89 22.47 -19.30
C ARG A 358 6.27 21.12 -18.93
N ILE A 359 5.75 20.99 -17.71
CA ILE A 359 5.03 19.78 -17.25
C ILE A 359 3.80 19.51 -18.13
N LEU A 360 2.97 20.52 -18.38
CA LEU A 360 1.72 20.35 -19.12
C LEU A 360 1.92 20.02 -20.60
N ARG A 361 3.01 20.47 -21.24
CA ARG A 361 3.31 20.08 -22.63
C ARG A 361 3.43 18.57 -22.78
N LYS A 362 3.95 17.88 -21.76
CA LYS A 362 4.05 16.41 -21.78
C LYS A 362 2.68 15.72 -21.80
N ASN A 363 1.63 16.30 -21.22
CA ASN A 363 0.27 15.72 -21.29
C ASN A 363 -0.30 15.67 -22.71
N ASN A 364 0.16 16.53 -23.62
CA ASN A 364 -0.27 16.51 -25.02
C ASN A 364 0.53 15.51 -25.87
N ASP A 365 1.76 15.19 -25.45
CA ASP A 365 2.68 14.28 -26.16
C ASP A 365 2.67 12.85 -25.60
N THR A 366 2.17 12.65 -24.37
CA THR A 366 2.05 11.33 -23.75
C THR A 366 0.83 10.64 -24.36
N PRO A 367 0.98 9.52 -25.12
CA PRO A 367 -0.18 8.78 -25.58
C PRO A 367 -1.00 8.37 -24.36
N ILE A 368 -2.32 8.58 -24.41
CA ILE A 368 -3.24 7.90 -23.51
C ILE A 368 -3.01 6.41 -23.79
N ILE A 369 -2.18 5.76 -22.99
CA ILE A 369 -2.14 4.32 -22.96
C ILE A 369 -3.48 3.95 -22.32
N GLU A 370 -4.50 3.76 -23.16
CA GLU A 370 -5.51 2.77 -22.87
C GLU A 370 -4.72 1.48 -22.63
N GLN A 371 -4.37 1.21 -21.36
CA GLN A 371 -3.94 -0.11 -20.97
C GLN A 371 -5.19 -0.95 -21.16
N THR A 372 -5.31 -1.49 -22.37
CA THR A 372 -6.18 -2.58 -22.73
C THR A 372 -5.82 -3.71 -21.77
N VAL A 373 -6.46 -3.71 -20.61
CA VAL A 373 -6.73 -4.97 -19.93
C VAL A 373 -7.46 -5.77 -20.98
N SER A 374 -6.77 -6.76 -21.52
CA SER A 374 -7.33 -7.72 -22.46
C SER A 374 -8.60 -8.29 -21.84
N ASN A 375 -9.73 -7.70 -22.21
CA ASN A 375 -11.05 -8.27 -22.02
C ASN A 375 -11.08 -9.52 -22.90
N ASN A 376 -10.57 -10.63 -22.38
CA ASN A 376 -10.92 -11.97 -22.86
C ASN A 376 -12.34 -12.31 -22.39
N THR A 377 -13.28 -11.44 -22.74
CA THR A 377 -14.69 -11.79 -22.93
C THR A 377 -14.95 -11.74 -24.43
N GLN A 378 -14.19 -12.51 -25.20
CA GLN A 378 -14.61 -12.87 -26.54
C GLN A 378 -15.80 -13.81 -26.42
N ARG A 379 -16.98 -13.24 -26.70
CA ARG A 379 -18.03 -13.85 -27.53
C ARG A 379 -18.26 -15.35 -27.30
N ILE A 380 -19.01 -15.69 -26.26
CA ILE A 380 -19.90 -16.86 -26.31
C ILE A 380 -21.28 -16.32 -26.65
N ASN A 381 -21.54 -16.19 -27.95
CA ASN A 381 -22.88 -16.12 -28.54
C ASN A 381 -22.70 -16.17 -30.06
N ARG A 382 -22.67 -17.39 -30.60
CA ARG A 382 -23.12 -17.79 -31.96
C ARG A 382 -22.83 -19.27 -32.16
N PHE A 383 -23.72 -20.09 -31.62
CA PHE A 383 -24.07 -21.40 -32.20
C PHE A 383 -25.55 -21.66 -31.87
N ARG A 384 -26.41 -21.06 -32.67
CA ARG A 384 -27.76 -21.53 -33.02
C ARG A 384 -27.96 -21.17 -34.49
N ASP A 385 -28.76 -22.00 -35.15
CA ASP A 385 -28.86 -22.23 -36.60
C ASP A 385 -27.82 -23.29 -37.01
N ILE A 386 -28.09 -24.61 -37.04
CA ILE A 386 -29.24 -25.37 -37.57
C ILE A 386 -29.68 -24.84 -38.93
N GLY A 387 -29.19 -25.54 -39.96
CA GLY A 387 -29.40 -25.32 -41.39
C GLY A 387 -28.31 -26.04 -42.16
#